data_AF-A0A4P9ZM19-F1
#
_entry.id   AF-A0A4P9ZM19-F1
#
_cell.length_a   1.000
_cell.length_b   1.000
_cell.length_c   1.000
_cell.angle_alpha   90.00
_cell.angle_beta   90.00
_cell.angle_gamma   90.00
#
_symmetry.space_group_name_H-M   'P 1'
#
loop_
_entity.id
_entity.type
_entity.pdbx_description
1 polymer ?
#
loop_
_entity_poly.entity_id
_entity_poly.type
_entity_poly.pdbx_seq_one_letter_code
_entity_poly.pdbx_strand_id
1 'polypeptide(L)'
;MASLNHPLEWYPQARRISRKIIMHVGPTNSGKTHHALKRLESARRGIYCGPLRLLAFEIYERMNHQGIGCNLITGEDRRLAEKDVPLLSATIEMADFNAQYDVAVLDEIQMIGDTFRGHAWTDALLGLRAREVHLCGEPSAVPLVKRMMEEVGDEVEVIEYQRLSRMELATDSLQGDLTRLRRGDCLIAFSRKGIYQLKEYIEANTEHKCSVIYGSLPPETRAQQARLFNDPESPNTVLVASDAIGMGINLSIGRVIFTAVHKFNGIHITNLSLSSTRQIAGRAGRFGTEFNPGFATTVLERDMPFLRDSIPTLPPLIGKAVVAPRVHQLEKFAHQVPQLPFTQMLNLLEIVADLGPDYTLGDIGLNPEDFDFLDHLPMSVADKFMMSFAPIVTREPTGSEICKRMIRFHAYNQECYVSDLLSLPEEVPLGPGPLQLLEIYHKCLTCYLWLR
;
A
#
# COMPACT_ATOMS: atom_id res chain seq x y z
N MET A 1 -30.62 -3.49 15.26
CA MET A 1 -29.79 -3.12 14.10
C MET A 1 -28.42 -2.77 14.62
N ALA A 2 -27.36 -3.42 14.12
CA ALA A 2 -26.00 -2.97 14.37
C ALA A 2 -25.81 -1.62 13.68
N SER A 3 -26.07 -0.56 14.43
CA SER A 3 -25.87 0.79 13.96
C SER A 3 -24.36 1.04 13.92
N LEU A 4 -23.78 0.92 12.72
CA LEU A 4 -22.45 1.46 12.40
C LEU A 4 -22.54 2.97 12.08
N ASN A 5 -23.67 3.59 12.44
CA ASN A 5 -23.99 4.96 12.05
C ASN A 5 -22.93 5.94 12.56
N HIS A 6 -22.78 7.03 11.82
CA HIS A 6 -21.94 8.18 12.16
C HIS A 6 -20.47 7.82 12.45
N PRO A 7 -19.69 7.30 11.46
CA PRO A 7 -18.26 7.07 11.62
C PRO A 7 -17.46 8.28 12.15
N LEU A 8 -17.93 9.49 11.88
CA LEU A 8 -17.40 10.75 12.40
C LEU A 8 -17.34 10.82 13.94
N GLU A 9 -18.24 10.13 14.64
CA GLU A 9 -18.34 10.15 16.09
C GLU A 9 -17.47 9.10 16.79
N TRP A 10 -16.86 8.18 16.03
CA TRP A 10 -16.10 7.05 16.59
C TRP A 10 -14.80 7.45 17.31
N TYR A 11 -14.39 8.72 17.20
CA TYR A 11 -13.14 9.24 17.74
C TYR A 11 -13.36 10.51 18.59
N PRO A 12 -14.09 10.41 19.72
CA PRO A 12 -14.43 11.56 20.54
C PRO A 12 -13.19 12.28 21.09
N GLN A 13 -12.08 11.57 21.29
CA GLN A 13 -10.83 12.19 21.78
C GLN A 13 -10.16 13.09 20.73
N ALA A 14 -10.30 12.77 19.44
CA ALA A 14 -9.81 13.62 18.36
C ALA A 14 -10.66 14.88 18.22
N ARG A 15 -11.97 14.80 18.53
CA ARG A 15 -12.89 15.97 18.52
C ARG A 15 -12.67 16.95 19.66
N ARG A 16 -11.94 16.55 20.70
CA ARG A 16 -11.62 17.41 21.87
C ARG A 16 -10.46 18.37 21.61
N ILE A 17 -9.79 18.26 20.47
CA ILE A 17 -8.72 19.16 20.05
C ILE A 17 -9.15 19.89 18.79
N SER A 18 -8.75 21.15 18.65
CA SER A 18 -8.89 21.85 17.37
C SER A 18 -7.82 21.32 16.42
N ARG A 19 -8.26 20.78 15.29
CA ARG A 19 -7.36 20.26 14.25
C ARG A 19 -7.49 21.10 12.99
N LYS A 20 -6.35 21.27 12.32
CA LYS A 20 -6.26 21.84 10.99
C LYS A 20 -5.81 20.75 10.02
N ILE A 21 -6.57 20.58 8.95
CA ILE A 21 -6.31 19.62 7.88
C ILE A 21 -5.67 20.37 6.72
N ILE A 22 -4.45 19.97 6.33
CA ILE A 22 -3.72 20.58 5.21
C ILE A 22 -3.57 19.54 4.11
N MET A 23 -4.28 19.73 3.00
CA MET A 23 -4.24 18.83 1.86
C MET A 23 -3.18 19.29 0.86
N HIS A 24 -2.07 18.54 0.77
CA HIS A 24 -1.07 18.69 -0.27
C HIS A 24 -1.46 17.85 -1.49
N VAL A 25 -1.98 18.53 -2.51
CA VAL A 25 -2.67 17.89 -3.64
C VAL A 25 -1.86 18.08 -4.92
N GLY A 26 -1.53 16.99 -5.60
CA GLY A 26 -0.85 17.08 -6.89
C GLY A 26 -0.43 15.74 -7.46
N PRO A 27 0.05 15.72 -8.72
CA PRO A 27 0.51 14.50 -9.36
C PRO A 27 1.70 13.87 -8.60
N THR A 28 2.09 12.66 -8.97
CA THR A 28 3.37 12.10 -8.52
C THR A 28 4.52 13.03 -8.96
N ASN A 29 5.61 13.03 -8.18
CA ASN A 29 6.79 13.87 -8.47
C ASN A 29 6.50 15.39 -8.49
N SER A 30 5.68 15.87 -7.56
CA SER A 30 5.31 17.29 -7.40
C SER A 30 5.89 17.94 -6.14
N GLY A 31 6.63 17.21 -5.31
CA GLY A 31 7.16 17.71 -4.05
C GLY A 31 6.15 17.79 -2.90
N LYS A 32 4.88 17.38 -3.11
CA LYS A 32 3.81 17.43 -2.10
C LYS A 32 4.21 16.78 -0.76
N THR A 33 4.68 15.54 -0.80
CA THR A 33 5.11 14.80 0.40
C THR A 33 6.36 15.40 1.03
N HIS A 34 7.25 16.00 0.23
CA HIS A 34 8.44 16.66 0.77
C HIS A 34 8.09 17.86 1.65
N HIS A 35 7.10 18.67 1.26
CA HIS A 35 6.64 19.80 2.08
C HIS A 35 6.02 19.35 3.40
N ALA A 36 5.16 18.33 3.37
CA ALA A 36 4.56 17.77 4.59
C ALA A 36 5.64 17.20 5.54
N LEU A 37 6.63 16.48 5.00
CA LEU A 37 7.74 15.93 5.78
C LEU A 37 8.63 17.03 6.37
N LYS A 38 8.86 18.13 5.65
CA LYS A 38 9.60 19.29 6.20
C LYS A 38 8.90 19.90 7.40
N ARG A 39 7.55 19.94 7.39
CA ARG A 39 6.78 20.37 8.56
C ARG A 39 6.89 19.36 9.70
N LEU A 40 6.84 18.06 9.40
CA LEU A 40 7.02 16.99 10.38
C LEU A 40 8.41 17.03 11.05
N GLU A 41 9.48 17.28 10.30
CA GLU A 41 10.86 17.43 10.82
C GLU A 41 10.97 18.48 11.93
N SER A 42 10.12 19.51 11.90
CA SER A 42 10.10 20.60 12.89
C SER A 42 9.18 20.36 14.10
N ALA A 43 8.41 19.26 14.11
CA ALA A 43 7.46 18.95 15.17
C ALA A 43 8.17 18.49 16.45
N ARG A 44 7.63 18.83 17.63
CA ARG A 44 8.14 18.27 18.90
C ARG A 44 7.65 16.84 19.09
N ARG A 45 6.42 16.57 18.68
CA ARG A 45 5.85 15.22 18.56
C ARG A 45 5.14 15.07 17.23
N GLY A 46 5.50 14.06 16.45
CA GLY A 46 4.88 13.85 15.15
C GLY A 46 4.84 12.41 14.69
N ILE A 47 3.91 12.13 13.78
CA ILE A 47 3.74 10.82 13.16
C ILE A 47 3.67 10.92 11.64
N TYR A 48 4.39 10.03 10.96
CA TYR A 48 4.20 9.74 9.54
C TYR A 48 3.47 8.41 9.40
N CYS A 49 2.42 8.38 8.58
CA CYS A 49 1.64 7.20 8.24
C CYS A 49 1.72 6.95 6.74
N GLY A 50 2.44 5.90 6.35
CA GLY A 50 2.62 5.51 4.95
C GLY A 50 1.76 4.31 4.54
N PRO A 51 1.44 4.18 3.24
CA PRO A 51 0.72 3.02 2.69
C PRO A 51 1.54 1.73 2.67
N LEU A 52 2.87 1.83 2.80
CA LEU A 52 3.80 0.73 2.55
C LEU A 52 4.88 0.70 3.63
N ARG A 53 5.25 -0.51 4.05
CA ARG A 53 6.39 -0.77 4.95
C ARG A 53 7.67 -0.09 4.47
N LEU A 54 7.91 -0.14 3.16
CA LEU A 54 9.11 0.44 2.55
C LEU A 54 9.16 1.97 2.71
N LEU A 55 8.01 2.65 2.61
CA LEU A 55 7.95 4.09 2.84
C LEU A 55 8.11 4.43 4.33
N ALA A 56 7.47 3.68 5.22
CA ALA A 56 7.66 3.87 6.66
C ALA A 56 9.14 3.72 7.04
N PHE A 57 9.81 2.70 6.49
CA PHE A 57 11.24 2.48 6.67
C PHE A 57 12.10 3.61 6.08
N GLU A 58 11.82 4.06 4.84
CA GLU A 58 12.55 5.16 4.20
C GLU A 58 12.49 6.46 5.02
N ILE A 59 11.31 6.81 5.55
CA ILE A 59 11.15 7.99 6.40
C ILE A 59 11.88 7.80 7.74
N TYR A 60 11.79 6.62 8.34
CA TYR A 60 12.55 6.30 9.56
C TYR A 60 14.05 6.48 9.37
N GLU A 61 14.64 5.92 8.29
CA GLU A 61 16.07 6.07 8.00
C GLU A 61 16.44 7.53 7.73
N ARG A 62 15.65 8.22 6.90
CA ARG A 62 15.86 9.63 6.57
C ARG A 62 15.93 10.52 7.81
N MET A 63 14.96 10.39 8.73
CA MET A 63 14.91 11.23 9.93
C MET A 63 16.11 10.97 10.85
N ASN A 64 16.42 9.70 11.09
CA ASN A 64 17.54 9.33 11.95
C ASN A 64 18.90 9.72 11.34
N HIS A 65 19.07 9.60 10.01
CA HIS A 65 20.28 10.10 9.32
C HIS A 65 20.44 11.62 9.42
N GLN A 66 19.34 12.37 9.53
CA GLN A 66 19.35 13.81 9.77
C GLN A 66 19.53 14.18 11.25
N GLY A 67 19.69 13.19 12.14
CA GLY A 67 19.84 13.40 13.58
C GLY A 67 18.52 13.67 14.32
N ILE A 68 17.37 13.46 13.67
CA ILE A 68 16.05 13.61 14.27
C ILE A 68 15.59 12.24 14.74
N GLY A 69 15.52 12.03 16.05
CA GLY A 69 15.12 10.74 16.63
C GLY A 69 13.73 10.32 16.13
N CYS A 70 13.66 9.15 15.50
CA CYS A 70 12.44 8.63 14.90
C CYS A 70 12.31 7.13 15.17
N ASN A 71 11.17 6.70 15.72
CA ASN A 71 10.82 5.30 15.88
C ASN A 71 10.20 4.71 14.61
N LEU A 72 10.20 3.38 14.46
CA LEU A 72 9.51 2.66 13.39
C LEU A 72 8.49 1.67 13.96
N ILE A 73 7.25 1.72 13.48
CA ILE A 73 6.23 0.71 13.77
C ILE A 73 5.54 0.28 12.47
N THR A 74 5.75 -0.96 12.06
CA THR A 74 4.91 -1.65 11.07
C THR A 74 4.20 -2.83 11.74
N GLY A 75 3.37 -3.55 10.98
CA GLY A 75 2.73 -4.76 11.51
C GLY A 75 3.74 -5.81 11.99
N GLU A 76 4.94 -5.84 11.40
CA GLU A 76 5.91 -6.92 11.58
C GLU A 76 7.28 -6.46 12.12
N ASP A 77 7.55 -5.15 12.14
CA ASP A 77 8.81 -4.60 12.64
C ASP A 77 8.53 -3.43 13.59
N ARG A 78 9.10 -3.49 14.79
CA ARG A 78 9.00 -2.46 15.82
C ARG A 78 10.40 -2.09 16.28
N ARG A 79 10.84 -0.88 15.93
CA ARG A 79 12.14 -0.32 16.35
C ARG A 79 11.87 0.92 17.19
N LEU A 80 11.92 0.71 18.50
CA LEU A 80 11.66 1.74 19.49
C LEU A 80 12.96 2.07 20.21
N ALA A 81 13.31 3.36 20.26
CA ALA A 81 14.40 3.83 21.08
C ALA A 81 14.05 3.70 22.57
N GLU A 82 15.06 3.47 23.42
CA GLU A 82 14.88 3.42 24.88
C GLU A 82 14.45 4.76 25.50
N LYS A 83 14.75 5.86 24.80
CA LYS A 83 14.41 7.23 25.20
C LYS A 83 13.22 7.72 24.40
N ASP A 84 12.45 8.64 24.98
CA ASP A 84 11.39 9.35 24.27
C ASP A 84 11.98 10.11 23.07
N VAL A 85 11.53 9.77 21.86
CA VAL A 85 11.97 10.39 20.62
C VAL A 85 10.83 11.17 19.99
N PRO A 86 11.10 12.27 19.27
CA PRO A 86 10.06 13.18 18.81
C PRO A 86 9.16 12.56 17.73
N LEU A 87 9.69 11.69 16.88
CA LEU A 87 8.97 11.23 15.70
C LEU A 87 8.67 9.73 15.73
N LEU A 88 7.57 9.36 15.08
CA LEU A 88 7.19 7.99 14.76
C LEU A 88 6.92 7.87 13.26
N SER A 89 7.55 6.92 12.59
CA SER A 89 7.21 6.50 11.24
C SER A 89 6.48 5.16 11.30
N ALA A 90 5.30 5.09 10.69
CA ALA A 90 4.46 3.90 10.75
C ALA A 90 3.78 3.58 9.42
N THR A 91 3.39 2.31 9.24
CA THR A 91 2.30 2.00 8.31
C THR A 91 0.99 2.53 8.87
N ILE A 92 0.09 2.98 8.01
CA ILE A 92 -1.13 3.67 8.45
C ILE A 92 -2.02 2.83 9.38
N GLU A 93 -2.03 1.51 9.20
CA GLU A 93 -2.74 0.56 10.07
C GLU A 93 -2.22 0.55 11.52
N MET A 94 -0.98 1.01 11.73
CA MET A 94 -0.30 1.02 13.03
C MET A 94 -0.30 2.40 13.69
N ALA A 95 -1.09 3.34 13.18
CA ALA A 95 -1.22 4.67 13.76
C ALA A 95 -1.75 4.60 15.20
N ASP A 96 -1.06 5.26 16.14
CA ASP A 96 -1.51 5.32 17.54
C ASP A 96 -2.48 6.49 17.75
N PHE A 97 -3.76 6.16 17.99
CA PHE A 97 -4.83 7.11 18.25
C PHE A 97 -4.89 7.60 19.71
N ASN A 98 -4.11 7.00 20.62
CA ASN A 98 -4.05 7.41 22.02
C ASN A 98 -3.03 8.53 22.25
N ALA A 99 -1.91 8.51 21.53
CA ALA A 99 -0.91 9.57 21.58
C ALA A 99 -1.44 10.92 21.03
N GLN A 100 -0.83 12.00 21.51
CA GLN A 100 -1.06 13.35 20.98
C GLN A 100 0.14 13.80 20.14
N TYR A 101 -0.15 14.43 19.02
CA TYR A 101 0.85 14.91 18.07
C TYR A 101 0.68 16.41 17.80
N ASP A 102 1.78 17.08 17.51
CA ASP A 102 1.72 18.41 16.91
C ASP A 102 1.40 18.30 15.42
N VAL A 103 2.03 17.32 14.74
CA VAL A 103 1.93 17.12 13.29
C VAL A 103 1.73 15.64 12.98
N ALA A 104 0.74 15.33 12.16
CA ALA A 104 0.58 14.03 11.52
C ALA A 104 0.68 14.17 9.99
N VAL A 105 1.34 13.24 9.32
CA VAL A 105 1.40 13.16 7.85
C VAL A 105 0.76 11.85 7.39
N LEU A 106 -0.33 11.93 6.63
CA LEU A 106 -0.95 10.78 5.98
C LEU A 106 -0.62 10.81 4.49
N ASP A 107 0.16 9.83 4.03
CA ASP A 107 0.54 9.74 2.62
C ASP A 107 -0.51 8.95 1.82
N GLU A 108 -0.62 9.28 0.53
CA GLU A 108 -1.51 8.66 -0.45
C GLU A 108 -2.99 8.62 0.00
N ILE A 109 -3.54 9.76 0.45
CA ILE A 109 -4.90 9.88 1.02
C ILE A 109 -6.02 9.36 0.11
N GLN A 110 -5.82 9.30 -1.20
CA GLN A 110 -6.80 8.68 -2.12
C GLN A 110 -7.06 7.20 -1.82
N MET A 111 -6.17 6.53 -1.10
CA MET A 111 -6.39 5.17 -0.60
C MET A 111 -7.57 5.07 0.37
N ILE A 112 -8.13 6.19 0.86
CA ILE A 112 -9.38 6.21 1.62
C ILE A 112 -10.57 5.58 0.88
N GLY A 113 -10.52 5.56 -0.46
CA GLY A 113 -11.51 4.89 -1.30
C GLY A 113 -11.17 3.43 -1.66
N ASP A 114 -10.06 2.88 -1.18
CA ASP A 114 -9.67 1.50 -1.44
C ASP A 114 -10.56 0.53 -0.64
N THR A 115 -11.20 -0.40 -1.33
CA THR A 115 -12.21 -1.28 -0.73
C THR A 115 -11.66 -2.19 0.36
N PHE A 116 -10.37 -2.54 0.33
CA PHE A 116 -9.77 -3.47 1.29
C PHE A 116 -9.11 -2.72 2.46
N ARG A 117 -8.31 -1.70 2.15
CA ARG A 117 -7.44 -1.03 3.13
C ARG A 117 -7.88 0.39 3.49
N GLY A 118 -8.84 0.97 2.77
CA GLY A 118 -9.22 2.37 2.94
C GLY A 118 -9.74 2.72 4.33
N HIS A 119 -10.24 1.73 5.08
CA HIS A 119 -10.61 1.89 6.49
C HIS A 119 -9.47 2.45 7.34
N ALA A 120 -8.22 2.06 7.11
CA ALA A 120 -7.09 2.57 7.88
C ALA A 120 -6.85 4.08 7.65
N TRP A 121 -7.07 4.57 6.43
CA TRP A 121 -7.01 6.00 6.12
C TRP A 121 -8.16 6.77 6.77
N THR A 122 -9.36 6.23 6.72
CA THR A 122 -10.52 6.83 7.39
C THR A 122 -10.31 6.91 8.89
N ASP A 123 -9.85 5.82 9.50
CA ASP A 123 -9.52 5.73 10.92
C ASP A 123 -8.43 6.73 11.31
N ALA A 124 -7.36 6.85 10.53
CA ALA A 124 -6.29 7.81 10.80
C ALA A 124 -6.76 9.26 10.65
N LEU A 125 -7.50 9.58 9.58
CA LEU A 125 -8.02 10.92 9.32
C LEU A 125 -8.97 11.38 10.43
N LEU A 126 -9.87 10.50 10.88
CA LEU A 126 -10.84 10.82 11.95
C LEU A 126 -10.22 10.71 13.34
N GLY A 127 -9.29 9.78 13.55
CA GLY A 127 -8.84 9.36 14.86
C GLY A 127 -7.56 9.98 15.38
N LEU A 128 -6.67 10.44 14.51
CA LEU A 128 -5.40 11.01 14.97
C LEU A 128 -5.63 12.30 15.74
N ARG A 129 -5.04 12.33 16.94
CA ARG A 129 -5.06 13.48 17.85
C ARG A 129 -3.89 14.41 17.53
N ALA A 130 -3.89 14.97 16.33
CA ALA A 130 -2.87 15.91 15.87
C ALA A 130 -3.45 17.32 15.66
N ARG A 131 -2.67 18.35 16.01
CA ARG A 131 -3.07 19.76 15.77
C ARG A 131 -3.06 20.09 14.28
N GLU A 132 -2.04 19.63 13.56
CA GLU A 132 -1.95 19.72 12.10
C GLU A 132 -1.95 18.30 11.50
N VAL A 133 -2.88 18.02 10.59
CA VAL A 133 -2.94 16.76 9.84
C VAL A 133 -2.68 17.08 8.37
N HIS A 134 -1.50 16.70 7.88
CA HIS A 134 -1.08 16.89 6.50
C HIS A 134 -1.45 15.67 5.67
N LEU A 135 -2.28 15.87 4.65
CA LEU A 135 -2.73 14.81 3.74
C LEU A 135 -2.03 14.97 2.40
N CYS A 136 -1.28 13.96 1.96
CA CYS A 136 -0.62 13.98 0.66
C CYS A 136 -1.37 13.07 -0.31
N GLY A 137 -1.76 13.56 -1.49
CA GLY A 137 -2.43 12.70 -2.48
C GLY A 137 -2.84 13.39 -3.76
N GLU A 138 -3.77 12.77 -4.47
CA GLU A 138 -4.34 13.28 -5.72
C GLU A 138 -5.62 14.12 -5.52
N PRO A 139 -6.01 14.96 -6.49
CA PRO A 139 -7.17 15.85 -6.37
C PRO A 139 -8.53 15.14 -6.16
N SER A 140 -8.64 13.88 -6.55
CA SER A 140 -9.89 13.09 -6.49
C SER A 140 -10.43 12.96 -5.06
N ALA A 141 -9.57 13.02 -4.04
CA ALA A 141 -9.93 12.89 -2.62
C ALA A 141 -10.45 14.19 -2.00
N VAL A 142 -10.14 15.36 -2.60
CA VAL A 142 -10.41 16.68 -2.01
C VAL A 142 -11.89 16.89 -1.66
N PRO A 143 -12.85 16.62 -2.57
CA PRO A 143 -14.24 16.90 -2.27
C PRO A 143 -14.79 16.07 -1.11
N LEU A 144 -14.40 14.80 -1.02
CA LEU A 144 -14.82 13.89 0.05
C LEU A 144 -14.21 14.32 1.40
N VAL A 145 -12.90 14.55 1.44
CA VAL A 145 -12.20 14.95 2.67
C VAL A 145 -12.76 16.27 3.20
N LYS A 146 -12.99 17.26 2.33
CA LYS A 146 -13.61 18.53 2.73
C LYS A 146 -14.96 18.33 3.41
N ARG A 147 -15.89 17.59 2.76
CA ARG A 147 -17.21 17.31 3.34
C ARG A 147 -17.09 16.66 4.72
N MET A 148 -16.30 15.59 4.82
CA MET A 148 -16.14 14.84 6.08
C MET A 148 -15.52 15.67 7.20
N MET A 149 -14.51 16.51 6.90
CA MET A 149 -13.76 17.26 7.92
C MET A 149 -14.47 18.56 8.32
N GLU A 150 -15.17 19.22 7.40
CA GLU A 150 -15.99 20.40 7.70
C GLU A 150 -17.22 20.02 8.56
N GLU A 151 -17.83 18.84 8.33
CA GLU A 151 -18.96 18.35 9.13
C GLU A 151 -18.63 18.19 10.63
N VAL A 152 -17.37 17.87 10.93
CA VAL A 152 -16.84 17.72 12.29
C VAL A 152 -16.17 18.97 12.85
N GLY A 153 -16.20 20.08 12.10
CA GLY A 153 -15.71 21.38 12.52
C GLY A 153 -14.19 21.57 12.42
N ASP A 154 -13.47 20.72 11.68
CA ASP A 154 -12.05 20.93 11.41
C ASP A 154 -11.85 21.96 10.28
N GLU A 155 -10.77 22.76 10.36
CA GLU A 155 -10.38 23.68 9.28
C GLU A 155 -9.70 22.88 8.15
N VAL A 156 -10.09 23.11 6.89
CA VAL A 156 -9.46 22.45 5.73
C VAL A 156 -8.80 23.46 4.79
N GLU A 157 -7.48 23.35 4.65
CA GLU A 157 -6.67 24.09 3.68
C GLU A 157 -6.23 23.17 2.55
N VAL A 158 -6.30 23.63 1.29
CA VAL A 158 -5.82 22.88 0.12
C VAL A 158 -4.67 23.63 -0.53
N ILE A 159 -3.54 22.95 -0.68
CA ILE A 159 -2.34 23.44 -1.35
C ILE A 159 -2.12 22.61 -2.60
N GLU A 160 -2.20 23.25 -3.77
CA GLU A 160 -2.02 22.59 -5.06
C GLU A 160 -0.55 22.60 -5.50
N TYR A 161 -0.09 21.46 -5.99
CA TYR A 161 1.27 21.25 -6.47
C TYR A 161 1.27 20.84 -7.94
N GLN A 162 2.21 21.41 -8.70
CA GLN A 162 2.51 21.00 -10.06
C GLN A 162 3.70 20.05 -10.09
N ARG A 163 3.83 19.28 -11.17
CA ARG A 163 4.94 18.34 -11.34
C ARG A 163 6.27 19.11 -11.47
N LEU A 164 7.32 18.63 -10.81
CA LEU A 164 8.64 19.28 -10.78
C LEU A 164 9.44 19.12 -12.08
N SER A 165 9.12 18.11 -12.88
CA SER A 165 9.77 17.80 -14.16
C SER A 165 8.75 17.35 -15.19
N ARG A 166 9.05 17.54 -16.47
CA ARG A 166 8.12 17.24 -17.57
C ARG A 166 8.00 15.73 -17.78
N MET A 167 6.80 15.30 -18.16
CA MET A 167 6.56 13.95 -18.67
C MET A 167 5.62 14.01 -19.85
N GLU A 168 6.01 13.31 -20.89
CA GLU A 168 5.35 13.36 -22.19
C GLU A 168 5.01 11.94 -22.66
N LEU A 169 3.95 11.83 -23.45
CA LEU A 169 3.70 10.60 -24.18
C LEU A 169 4.65 10.54 -25.37
N ALA A 170 5.27 9.38 -25.60
CA ALA A 170 6.04 9.17 -26.81
C ALA A 170 5.12 9.24 -28.05
N THR A 171 5.67 9.69 -29.18
CA THR A 171 4.93 9.75 -30.44
C THR A 171 4.47 8.37 -30.89
N ASP A 172 5.35 7.38 -30.77
CA ASP A 172 5.14 6.01 -31.26
C ASP A 172 5.34 4.99 -30.13
N SER A 173 4.70 3.83 -30.27
CA SER A 173 5.01 2.64 -29.47
C SER A 173 6.37 2.03 -29.82
N LEU A 174 6.77 0.99 -29.10
CA LEU A 174 7.89 0.13 -29.52
C LEU A 174 7.56 -0.74 -30.73
N GLN A 175 6.30 -0.75 -31.22
CA GLN A 175 5.85 -1.57 -32.34
C GLN A 175 6.12 -3.07 -32.14
N GLY A 176 6.10 -3.55 -30.89
CA GLY A 176 6.42 -4.93 -30.51
C GLY A 176 7.92 -5.27 -30.50
N ASP A 177 8.79 -4.31 -30.83
CA ASP A 177 10.22 -4.53 -30.96
C ASP A 177 10.98 -4.11 -29.69
N LEU A 178 11.26 -5.09 -28.84
CA LEU A 178 12.00 -4.89 -27.60
C LEU A 178 13.51 -4.68 -27.82
N THR A 179 14.02 -4.81 -29.04
CA THR A 179 15.43 -4.45 -29.34
C THR A 179 15.64 -2.93 -29.33
N ARG A 180 14.55 -2.14 -29.39
CA ARG A 180 14.55 -0.67 -29.28
C ARG A 180 14.59 -0.15 -27.84
N LEU A 181 14.76 -1.06 -26.88
CA LEU A 181 14.95 -0.69 -25.49
C LEU A 181 16.24 0.11 -25.33
N ARG A 182 16.25 0.95 -24.30
CA ARG A 182 17.35 1.85 -23.98
C ARG A 182 17.55 1.85 -22.47
N ARG A 183 18.73 2.32 -22.04
CA ARG A 183 19.01 2.59 -20.63
C ARG A 183 17.94 3.50 -20.02
N GLY A 184 17.44 3.14 -18.85
CA GLY A 184 16.39 3.85 -18.14
C GLY A 184 14.96 3.45 -18.53
N ASP A 185 14.79 2.49 -19.45
CA ASP A 185 13.48 1.94 -19.79
C ASP A 185 12.95 1.06 -18.64
N CYS A 186 11.65 1.22 -18.35
CA CYS A 186 10.92 0.40 -17.39
C CYS A 186 9.70 -0.23 -18.05
N LEU A 187 9.70 -1.55 -18.20
CA LEU A 187 8.57 -2.31 -18.72
C LEU A 187 7.61 -2.70 -17.59
N ILE A 188 6.32 -2.42 -17.78
CA ILE A 188 5.27 -2.73 -16.82
C ILE A 188 4.51 -3.98 -17.25
N ALA A 189 4.60 -5.04 -16.45
CA ALA A 189 3.92 -6.31 -16.64
C ALA A 189 3.07 -6.68 -15.41
N PHE A 190 1.90 -7.27 -15.65
CA PHE A 190 0.90 -7.53 -14.60
C PHE A 190 0.90 -8.96 -14.06
N SER A 191 1.94 -9.74 -14.37
CA SER A 191 2.12 -11.08 -13.79
C SER A 191 3.58 -11.39 -13.52
N ARG A 192 3.85 -12.15 -12.45
CA ARG A 192 5.21 -12.59 -12.11
C ARG A 192 5.84 -13.39 -13.25
N LYS A 193 5.07 -14.29 -13.87
CA LYS A 193 5.51 -15.06 -15.03
C LYS A 193 5.90 -14.16 -16.20
N GLY A 194 5.07 -13.17 -16.53
CA GLY A 194 5.36 -12.22 -17.60
C GLY A 194 6.62 -11.38 -17.33
N ILE A 195 6.86 -10.98 -16.09
CA ILE A 195 8.07 -10.25 -15.70
C ILE A 195 9.33 -11.05 -15.99
N TYR A 196 9.39 -12.33 -15.57
CA TYR A 196 10.56 -13.17 -15.81
C TYR A 196 10.73 -13.51 -17.31
N GLN A 197 9.64 -13.74 -18.03
CA GLN A 197 9.69 -13.96 -19.48
C GLN A 197 10.25 -12.74 -20.22
N LEU A 198 9.85 -11.53 -19.85
CA LEU A 198 10.40 -10.30 -20.42
C LEU A 198 11.88 -10.14 -20.07
N LYS A 199 12.27 -10.39 -18.81
CA LYS A 199 13.68 -10.36 -18.39
C LYS A 199 14.53 -11.31 -19.25
N GLU A 200 14.14 -12.58 -19.33
CA GLU A 200 14.85 -13.60 -20.09
C GLU A 200 14.96 -13.22 -21.57
N TYR A 201 13.87 -12.74 -22.15
CA TYR A 201 13.86 -12.29 -23.55
C TYR A 201 14.82 -11.11 -23.78
N ILE A 202 14.77 -10.07 -22.94
CA ILE A 202 15.61 -8.88 -23.08
C ILE A 202 17.08 -9.26 -22.92
N GLU A 203 17.43 -10.06 -21.91
CA GLU A 203 18.82 -10.44 -21.65
C GLU A 203 19.41 -11.40 -22.68
N ALA A 204 18.56 -12.13 -23.42
CA ALA A 204 18.98 -13.04 -24.48
C ALA A 204 19.09 -12.36 -25.86
N ASN A 205 18.30 -11.30 -26.10
CA ASN A 205 18.18 -10.68 -27.44
C ASN A 205 18.72 -9.25 -27.52
N THR A 206 19.16 -8.67 -26.39
CA THR A 206 19.70 -7.30 -26.33
C THR A 206 20.97 -7.27 -25.47
N GLU A 207 21.67 -6.13 -25.49
CA GLU A 207 22.83 -5.89 -24.62
C GLU A 207 22.44 -5.52 -23.17
N HIS A 208 21.15 -5.32 -22.89
CA HIS A 208 20.67 -4.85 -21.59
C HIS A 208 20.56 -5.99 -20.57
N LYS A 209 20.93 -5.68 -19.32
CA LYS A 209 20.54 -6.48 -18.15
C LYS A 209 19.36 -5.85 -17.43
N CYS A 210 18.55 -6.71 -16.81
CA CYS A 210 17.29 -6.32 -16.21
C CYS A 210 17.30 -6.45 -14.69
N SER A 211 16.97 -5.36 -14.00
CA SER A 211 16.48 -5.42 -12.62
C SER A 211 14.99 -5.79 -12.62
N VAL A 212 14.53 -6.43 -11.54
CA VAL A 212 13.13 -6.90 -11.43
C VAL A 212 12.48 -6.43 -10.14
N ILE A 213 11.27 -5.87 -10.24
CA ILE A 213 10.49 -5.43 -9.07
C ILE A 213 9.01 -5.82 -9.20
N TYR A 214 8.49 -6.60 -8.26
CA TYR A 214 7.05 -6.92 -8.17
C TYR A 214 6.59 -6.96 -6.72
N GLY A 215 5.27 -6.93 -6.51
CA GLY A 215 4.67 -6.71 -5.19
C GLY A 215 5.03 -7.72 -4.10
N SER A 216 5.18 -9.01 -4.43
CA SER A 216 5.53 -10.05 -3.44
C SER A 216 7.01 -10.12 -3.09
N LEU A 217 7.86 -9.33 -3.75
CA LEU A 217 9.29 -9.30 -3.48
C LEU A 217 9.55 -8.63 -2.10
N PRO A 218 10.40 -9.22 -1.24
CA PRO A 218 10.76 -8.63 0.04
C PRO A 218 11.25 -7.17 -0.07
N PRO A 219 10.97 -6.29 0.91
CA PRO A 219 11.38 -4.89 0.87
C PRO A 219 12.89 -4.69 0.62
N GLU A 220 13.73 -5.51 1.25
CA GLU A 220 15.19 -5.46 1.16
C GLU A 220 15.65 -5.77 -0.27
N THR A 221 15.07 -6.82 -0.87
CA THR A 221 15.35 -7.21 -2.26
C THR A 221 14.84 -6.15 -3.24
N ARG A 222 13.66 -5.55 -2.99
CA ARG A 222 13.17 -4.41 -3.81
C ARG A 222 14.12 -3.23 -3.76
N ALA A 223 14.61 -2.85 -2.57
CA ALA A 223 15.59 -1.78 -2.41
C ALA A 223 16.92 -2.11 -3.11
N GLN A 224 17.39 -3.37 -3.04
CA GLN A 224 18.58 -3.81 -3.76
C GLN A 224 18.40 -3.73 -5.28
N GLN A 225 17.30 -4.23 -5.83
CA GLN A 225 17.00 -4.17 -7.27
C GLN A 225 16.86 -2.71 -7.76
N ALA A 226 16.25 -1.84 -6.95
CA ALA A 226 16.19 -0.42 -7.24
C ALA A 226 17.57 0.25 -7.26
N ARG A 227 18.45 -0.09 -6.29
CA ARG A 227 19.85 0.39 -6.28
C ARG A 227 20.60 -0.05 -7.53
N LEU A 228 20.50 -1.33 -7.91
CA LEU A 228 21.13 -1.86 -9.13
C LEU A 228 20.62 -1.19 -10.41
N PHE A 229 19.35 -0.79 -10.47
CA PHE A 229 18.81 -0.07 -11.63
C PHE A 229 19.22 1.40 -11.65
N ASN A 230 19.28 2.05 -10.48
CA ASN A 230 19.59 3.47 -10.37
C ASN A 230 21.09 3.78 -10.52
N ASP A 231 21.97 2.80 -10.25
CA ASP A 231 23.42 2.97 -10.34
C ASP A 231 23.87 3.07 -11.81
N PRO A 232 24.50 4.18 -12.22
CA PRO A 232 24.97 4.34 -13.59
C PRO A 232 26.02 3.33 -14.04
N GLU A 233 26.83 2.81 -13.13
CA GLU A 233 27.89 1.86 -13.42
C GLU A 233 27.39 0.40 -13.44
N SER A 234 26.14 0.18 -13.03
CA SER A 234 25.53 -1.14 -13.02
C SER A 234 25.20 -1.61 -14.46
N PRO A 235 25.41 -2.90 -14.77
CA PRO A 235 24.99 -3.46 -16.05
C PRO A 235 23.46 -3.49 -16.21
N ASN A 236 22.71 -3.39 -15.11
CA ASN A 236 21.25 -3.45 -15.10
C ASN A 236 20.62 -2.12 -15.55
N THR A 237 20.61 -1.92 -16.87
CA THR A 237 20.17 -0.67 -17.50
C THR A 237 18.67 -0.61 -17.77
N VAL A 238 17.95 -1.74 -17.66
CA VAL A 238 16.49 -1.84 -17.87
C VAL A 238 15.81 -2.38 -16.61
N LEU A 239 14.57 -1.94 -16.35
CA LEU A 239 13.75 -2.43 -15.26
C LEU A 239 12.52 -3.15 -15.81
N VAL A 240 12.25 -4.37 -15.34
CA VAL A 240 10.96 -5.05 -15.57
C VAL A 240 10.20 -5.09 -14.26
N ALA A 241 9.03 -4.45 -14.22
CA ALA A 241 8.30 -4.25 -12.98
C ALA A 241 6.80 -4.50 -13.10
N SER A 242 6.14 -4.71 -11.97
CA SER A 242 4.68 -4.62 -11.86
C SER A 242 4.25 -3.20 -11.49
N ASP A 243 2.94 -2.98 -11.44
CA ASP A 243 2.29 -1.82 -10.84
C ASP A 243 2.75 -1.47 -9.41
N ALA A 244 3.46 -2.38 -8.72
CA ALA A 244 4.06 -2.15 -7.40
C ALA A 244 5.05 -0.97 -7.37
N ILE A 245 5.60 -0.56 -8.52
CA ILE A 245 6.45 0.65 -8.58
C ILE A 245 5.65 1.95 -8.57
N GLY A 246 4.33 1.89 -8.71
CA GLY A 246 3.45 3.04 -8.63
C GLY A 246 3.61 3.79 -7.30
N MET A 247 4.07 3.12 -6.24
CA MET A 247 4.21 3.65 -4.89
C MET A 247 5.54 3.20 -4.26
N GLY A 248 6.10 4.04 -3.38
CA GLY A 248 7.06 3.58 -2.38
C GLY A 248 8.48 3.16 -2.78
N ILE A 249 8.96 3.49 -3.98
CA ILE A 249 10.38 3.32 -4.36
C ILE A 249 10.85 4.52 -5.19
N ASN A 250 12.05 5.04 -4.90
CA ASN A 250 12.70 6.02 -5.75
C ASN A 250 13.46 5.32 -6.89
N LEU A 251 13.02 5.56 -8.13
CA LEU A 251 13.57 4.94 -9.34
C LEU A 251 13.90 6.01 -10.37
N SER A 252 15.09 5.92 -10.96
CA SER A 252 15.58 6.78 -12.05
C SER A 252 15.09 6.24 -13.39
N ILE A 253 13.79 6.34 -13.66
CA ILE A 253 13.18 5.83 -14.90
C ILE A 253 13.15 6.94 -15.96
N GLY A 254 13.69 6.69 -17.14
CA GLY A 254 13.60 7.61 -18.28
C GLY A 254 12.31 7.44 -19.07
N ARG A 255 11.90 6.19 -19.32
CA ARG A 255 10.69 5.89 -20.08
C ARG A 255 9.95 4.70 -19.50
N VAL A 256 8.67 4.90 -19.19
CA VAL A 256 7.74 3.85 -18.76
C VAL A 256 7.08 3.25 -19.99
N ILE A 257 7.10 1.92 -20.09
CA ILE A 257 6.60 1.16 -21.23
C ILE A 257 5.54 0.18 -20.73
N PHE A 258 4.28 0.41 -21.10
CA PHE A 258 3.20 -0.52 -20.79
C PHE A 258 3.22 -1.71 -21.74
N THR A 259 3.39 -2.93 -21.20
CA THR A 259 3.31 -4.16 -22.01
C THR A 259 1.88 -4.59 -22.32
N ALA A 260 0.93 -4.12 -21.51
CA ALA A 260 -0.50 -4.23 -21.72
C ALA A 260 -1.20 -3.06 -21.02
N VAL A 261 -2.48 -2.82 -21.35
CA VAL A 261 -3.34 -1.83 -20.68
C VAL A 261 -4.49 -2.49 -19.91
N HIS A 262 -4.42 -3.81 -19.76
CA HIS A 262 -5.40 -4.62 -19.03
C HIS A 262 -4.70 -5.47 -17.96
N LYS A 263 -5.41 -5.69 -16.84
CA LYS A 263 -4.93 -6.47 -15.69
C LYS A 263 -6.06 -7.33 -15.13
N PHE A 264 -5.70 -8.50 -14.59
CA PHE A 264 -6.61 -9.30 -13.78
C PHE A 264 -6.79 -8.66 -12.39
N ASN A 265 -8.01 -8.29 -12.03
CA ASN A 265 -8.34 -7.67 -10.74
C ASN A 265 -8.60 -8.69 -9.62
N GLY A 266 -8.47 -9.99 -9.87
CA GLY A 266 -8.88 -11.05 -8.95
C GLY A 266 -10.11 -11.82 -9.42
N ILE A 267 -10.94 -11.20 -10.27
CA ILE A 267 -12.20 -11.77 -10.77
C ILE A 267 -12.16 -11.89 -12.30
N HIS A 268 -11.83 -10.80 -12.98
CA HIS A 268 -11.78 -10.73 -14.45
C HIS A 268 -10.67 -9.79 -14.92
N ILE A 269 -10.38 -9.83 -16.22
CA ILE A 269 -9.45 -8.92 -16.87
C ILE A 269 -10.20 -7.60 -17.13
N THR A 270 -9.66 -6.49 -16.64
CA THR A 270 -10.22 -5.14 -16.81
C THR A 270 -9.14 -4.15 -17.23
N ASN A 271 -9.54 -2.99 -17.75
CA ASN A 271 -8.63 -1.89 -18.06
C ASN A 271 -7.95 -1.37 -16.79
N LEU A 272 -6.74 -0.84 -16.94
CA LEU A 272 -6.10 -0.09 -15.86
C LEU A 272 -6.94 1.13 -15.49
N SER A 273 -7.04 1.44 -14.19
CA SER A 273 -7.71 2.65 -13.75
C SER A 273 -6.91 3.89 -14.17
N LEU A 274 -7.58 5.03 -14.34
CA LEU A 274 -6.93 6.30 -14.65
C LEU A 274 -5.89 6.68 -13.59
N SER A 275 -6.20 6.48 -12.31
CA SER A 275 -5.26 6.76 -11.21
C SER A 275 -4.02 5.86 -11.29
N SER A 276 -4.19 4.54 -11.44
CA SER A 276 -3.07 3.59 -11.56
C SER A 276 -2.20 3.88 -12.79
N THR A 277 -2.80 4.14 -13.95
CA THR A 277 -2.08 4.48 -15.17
C THR A 277 -1.23 5.75 -14.99
N ARG A 278 -1.82 6.81 -14.42
CA ARG A 278 -1.12 8.07 -14.15
C ARG A 278 -0.02 7.91 -13.11
N GLN A 279 -0.26 7.11 -12.07
CA GLN A 279 0.69 6.88 -10.99
C GLN A 279 1.93 6.14 -11.50
N ILE A 280 1.74 5.11 -12.34
CA ILE A 280 2.80 4.35 -12.99
C ILE A 280 3.55 5.21 -14.01
N ALA A 281 2.86 5.85 -14.96
CA ALA A 281 3.48 6.71 -15.96
C ALA A 281 4.22 7.90 -15.33
N GLY A 282 3.70 8.42 -14.21
CA GLY A 282 4.31 9.50 -13.45
C GLY A 282 5.63 9.14 -12.76
N ARG A 283 6.05 7.86 -12.78
CA ARG A 283 7.39 7.44 -12.33
C ARG A 283 8.50 7.78 -13.33
N ALA A 284 8.18 8.06 -14.59
CA ALA A 284 9.15 8.53 -15.58
C ALA A 284 9.66 9.94 -15.26
N GLY A 285 10.95 10.17 -15.44
CA GLY A 285 11.62 11.46 -15.30
C GLY A 285 11.39 12.15 -13.96
N ARG A 286 11.65 11.45 -12.84
CA ARG A 286 11.52 12.04 -11.50
C ARG A 286 12.54 13.17 -11.29
N PHE A 287 12.18 14.17 -10.49
CA PHE A 287 13.08 15.27 -10.18
C PHE A 287 14.32 14.76 -9.45
N GLY A 288 15.50 15.27 -9.83
CA GLY A 288 16.78 14.81 -9.29
C GLY A 288 17.28 13.49 -9.87
N THR A 289 16.67 12.98 -10.94
CA THR A 289 17.16 11.80 -11.69
C THR A 289 17.80 12.21 -13.02
N GLU A 290 18.55 11.30 -13.64
CA GLU A 290 19.26 11.51 -14.91
C GLU A 290 18.33 11.93 -16.07
N PHE A 291 17.06 11.50 -16.02
CA PHE A 291 16.16 11.62 -17.16
C PHE A 291 15.16 12.78 -16.99
N ASN A 292 15.29 13.80 -17.84
CA ASN A 292 14.33 14.90 -17.93
C ASN A 292 14.32 15.45 -19.37
N PRO A 293 13.20 15.37 -20.12
CA PRO A 293 11.88 14.89 -19.72
C PRO A 293 11.81 13.37 -19.54
N GLY A 294 10.79 12.90 -18.79
CA GLY A 294 10.40 11.50 -18.75
C GLY A 294 9.38 11.15 -19.84
N PHE A 295 9.32 9.90 -20.27
CA PHE A 295 8.37 9.45 -21.29
C PHE A 295 7.46 8.31 -20.82
N ALA A 296 6.27 8.21 -21.39
CA ALA A 296 5.41 7.04 -21.29
C ALA A 296 4.98 6.56 -22.69
N THR A 297 5.03 5.25 -22.92
CA THR A 297 4.64 4.61 -24.19
C THR A 297 4.14 3.17 -23.95
N THR A 298 3.76 2.47 -25.00
CA THR A 298 3.36 1.06 -24.96
C THR A 298 4.32 0.19 -25.78
N VAL A 299 4.26 -1.12 -25.54
CA VAL A 299 4.92 -2.08 -26.43
C VAL A 299 4.19 -2.14 -27.77
N LEU A 300 2.85 -2.23 -27.74
CA LEU A 300 2.02 -2.40 -28.93
C LEU A 300 1.31 -1.11 -29.31
N GLU A 301 1.31 -0.77 -30.60
CA GLU A 301 0.71 0.47 -31.10
C GLU A 301 -0.79 0.58 -30.81
N ARG A 302 -1.52 -0.56 -30.83
CA ARG A 302 -2.95 -0.62 -30.52
C ARG A 302 -3.30 -0.11 -29.11
N ASP A 303 -2.35 -0.10 -28.19
CA ASP A 303 -2.54 0.32 -26.80
C ASP A 303 -2.23 1.82 -26.59
N MET A 304 -1.59 2.49 -27.56
CA MET A 304 -1.26 3.92 -27.47
C MET A 304 -2.50 4.84 -27.32
N PRO A 305 -3.63 4.61 -28.03
CA PRO A 305 -4.84 5.39 -27.83
C PRO A 305 -5.31 5.43 -26.37
N PHE A 306 -5.23 4.29 -25.66
CA PHE A 306 -5.60 4.21 -24.25
C PHE A 306 -4.73 5.15 -23.38
N LEU A 307 -3.41 5.20 -23.61
CA LEU A 307 -2.54 6.13 -22.87
C LEU A 307 -2.81 7.60 -23.23
N ARG A 308 -3.07 7.90 -24.52
CA ARG A 308 -3.41 9.25 -24.98
C ARG A 308 -4.69 9.76 -24.34
N ASP A 309 -5.66 8.88 -24.08
CA ASP A 309 -6.89 9.24 -23.38
C ASP A 309 -6.69 9.28 -21.86
N SER A 310 -5.98 8.30 -21.29
CA SER A 310 -5.90 8.13 -19.83
C SER A 310 -5.01 9.15 -19.13
N ILE A 311 -3.88 9.52 -19.74
CA ILE A 311 -2.89 10.42 -19.11
C ILE A 311 -3.37 11.87 -18.96
N PRO A 312 -4.08 12.51 -19.92
CA PRO A 312 -4.62 13.85 -19.70
C PRO A 312 -5.90 13.83 -18.85
N THR A 313 -6.63 12.72 -18.80
CA THR A 313 -7.91 12.63 -18.08
C THR A 313 -7.69 12.59 -16.56
N LEU A 314 -8.48 13.36 -15.82
CA LEU A 314 -8.50 13.34 -14.37
C LEU A 314 -9.21 12.07 -13.87
N PRO A 315 -8.69 11.39 -12.83
CA PRO A 315 -9.39 10.29 -12.19
C PRO A 315 -10.78 10.72 -11.68
N PRO A 316 -11.76 9.80 -11.64
CA PRO A 316 -13.05 10.09 -11.03
C PRO A 316 -12.87 10.50 -9.57
N LEU A 317 -13.76 11.36 -9.09
CA LEU A 317 -13.77 11.75 -7.68
C LEU A 317 -14.07 10.54 -6.80
N ILE A 318 -13.42 10.48 -5.64
CA ILE A 318 -13.72 9.45 -4.65
C ILE A 318 -15.06 9.81 -4.01
N GLY A 319 -16.04 8.92 -4.20
CA GLY A 319 -17.40 9.15 -3.72
C GLY A 319 -17.59 8.88 -2.23
N LYS A 320 -16.92 7.85 -1.70
CA LYS A 320 -17.10 7.36 -0.33
C LYS A 320 -15.79 6.97 0.33
N ALA A 321 -15.68 7.21 1.63
CA ALA A 321 -14.63 6.71 2.48
C ALA A 321 -14.95 5.29 2.94
N VAL A 322 -13.97 4.41 2.87
CA VAL A 322 -14.12 3.03 3.31
C VAL A 322 -13.94 2.96 4.83
N VAL A 323 -14.77 2.18 5.54
CA VAL A 323 -14.67 1.97 6.99
C VAL A 323 -14.69 0.47 7.32
N ALA A 324 -14.15 0.11 8.48
CA ALA A 324 -14.24 -1.22 9.05
C ALA A 324 -15.01 -1.17 10.37
N PRO A 325 -15.74 -2.24 10.75
CA PRO A 325 -16.47 -2.26 12.00
C PRO A 325 -15.48 -2.28 13.17
N ARG A 326 -15.80 -1.54 14.23
CA ARG A 326 -15.03 -1.57 15.47
C ARG A 326 -15.33 -2.86 16.24
N VAL A 327 -14.36 -3.38 16.99
CA VAL A 327 -14.50 -4.63 17.77
C VAL A 327 -15.79 -4.64 18.61
N HIS A 328 -16.04 -3.60 19.39
CA HIS A 328 -17.25 -3.52 20.23
C HIS A 328 -18.58 -3.48 19.43
N GLN A 329 -18.58 -2.93 18.20
CA GLN A 329 -19.76 -2.95 17.32
C GLN A 329 -19.98 -4.36 16.80
N LEU A 330 -18.90 -5.03 16.41
CA LEU A 330 -18.92 -6.40 15.92
C LEU A 330 -19.39 -7.37 17.01
N GLU A 331 -18.89 -7.25 18.24
CA GLU A 331 -19.34 -8.06 19.37
C GLU A 331 -20.83 -7.85 19.64
N LYS A 332 -21.31 -6.60 19.67
CA LYS A 332 -22.74 -6.30 19.84
C LYS A 332 -23.59 -6.93 18.73
N PHE A 333 -23.08 -6.94 17.50
CA PHE A 333 -23.77 -7.58 16.38
C PHE A 333 -23.78 -9.10 16.52
N ALA A 334 -22.66 -9.71 16.88
CA ALA A 334 -22.56 -11.15 17.13
C ALA A 334 -23.57 -11.64 18.18
N HIS A 335 -23.80 -10.87 19.24
CA HIS A 335 -24.83 -11.18 20.24
C HIS A 335 -26.27 -11.17 19.67
N GLN A 336 -26.52 -10.46 18.57
CA GLN A 336 -27.83 -10.43 17.90
C GLN A 336 -28.03 -11.62 16.95
N VAL A 337 -26.94 -12.25 16.49
CA VAL A 337 -26.95 -13.40 15.56
C VAL A 337 -26.04 -14.54 16.02
N PRO A 338 -26.22 -15.06 17.26
CA PRO A 338 -25.28 -16.01 17.88
C PRO A 338 -25.18 -17.35 17.14
N GLN A 339 -26.15 -17.68 16.29
CA GLN A 339 -26.19 -18.90 15.50
C GLN A 339 -25.37 -18.84 14.20
N LEU A 340 -24.95 -17.65 13.76
CA LEU A 340 -24.22 -17.51 12.50
C LEU A 340 -22.71 -17.74 12.70
N PRO A 341 -22.07 -18.51 11.80
CA PRO A 341 -20.61 -18.55 11.69
C PRO A 341 -20.02 -17.16 11.49
N PHE A 342 -18.77 -16.95 11.90
CA PHE A 342 -18.10 -15.66 11.88
C PHE A 342 -18.06 -15.02 10.49
N THR A 343 -17.74 -15.81 9.45
CA THR A 343 -17.67 -15.34 8.05
C THR A 343 -19.05 -14.93 7.54
N GLN A 344 -20.09 -15.71 7.85
CA GLN A 344 -21.48 -15.40 7.48
C GLN A 344 -22.04 -14.19 8.22
N MET A 345 -21.67 -14.03 9.50
CA MET A 345 -22.00 -12.85 10.29
C MET A 345 -21.44 -11.58 9.64
N LEU A 346 -20.18 -11.59 9.19
CA LEU A 346 -19.59 -10.43 8.52
C LEU A 346 -20.25 -10.10 7.18
N ASN A 347 -20.59 -11.11 6.38
CA ASN A 347 -21.39 -10.92 5.16
C ASN A 347 -22.76 -10.30 5.45
N LEU A 348 -23.42 -10.74 6.53
CA LEU A 348 -24.69 -10.14 6.94
C LEU A 348 -24.51 -8.69 7.39
N LEU A 349 -23.42 -8.39 8.12
CA LEU A 349 -23.10 -7.02 8.56
C LEU A 349 -22.96 -6.09 7.35
N GLU A 350 -22.28 -6.52 6.30
CA GLU A 350 -22.12 -5.74 5.06
C GLU A 350 -23.46 -5.39 4.41
N ILE A 351 -24.43 -6.32 4.44
CA ILE A 351 -25.77 -6.12 3.86
C ILE A 351 -26.62 -5.15 4.70
N VAL A 352 -26.51 -5.20 6.03
CA VAL A 352 -27.39 -4.46 6.94
C VAL A 352 -26.78 -3.15 7.48
N ALA A 353 -25.50 -2.90 7.21
CA ALA A 353 -24.80 -1.71 7.67
C ALA A 353 -25.38 -0.43 7.07
N ASP A 354 -25.79 0.50 7.94
CA ASP A 354 -26.12 1.87 7.57
C ASP A 354 -24.98 2.80 8.01
N LEU A 355 -24.34 3.44 7.04
CA LEU A 355 -23.14 4.26 7.23
C LEU A 355 -23.33 5.70 6.75
N GLY A 356 -24.51 6.05 6.22
CA GLY A 356 -24.74 7.34 5.58
C GLY A 356 -24.13 7.48 4.17
N PRO A 357 -24.17 8.69 3.59
CA PRO A 357 -23.88 8.90 2.18
C PRO A 357 -22.38 8.90 1.83
N ASP A 358 -21.51 9.37 2.72
CA ASP A 358 -20.07 9.53 2.47
C ASP A 358 -19.23 8.30 2.84
N TYR A 359 -19.86 7.21 3.30
CA TYR A 359 -19.17 6.03 3.79
C TYR A 359 -19.66 4.73 3.13
N THR A 360 -18.76 3.75 3.09
CA THR A 360 -19.06 2.36 2.70
C THR A 360 -18.26 1.40 3.57
N LEU A 361 -18.80 0.20 3.82
CA LEU A 361 -18.05 -0.84 4.49
C LEU A 361 -16.95 -1.34 3.53
N GLY A 362 -15.76 -1.59 4.07
CA GLY A 362 -14.70 -2.23 3.33
C GLY A 362 -14.99 -3.71 3.10
N ASP A 363 -14.47 -4.23 2.00
CA ASP A 363 -14.34 -5.66 1.78
C ASP A 363 -13.34 -6.19 2.80
N ILE A 364 -13.84 -6.95 3.76
CA ILE A 364 -13.02 -7.55 4.84
C ILE A 364 -12.17 -8.70 4.26
N GLY A 365 -12.32 -9.05 2.98
CA GLY A 365 -11.46 -9.98 2.26
C GLY A 365 -11.58 -11.42 2.73
N LEU A 366 -12.67 -11.73 3.43
CA LEU A 366 -12.88 -13.02 4.06
C LEU A 366 -13.55 -13.98 3.07
N ASN A 367 -12.71 -14.73 2.34
CA ASN A 367 -13.21 -15.93 1.69
C ASN A 367 -13.54 -16.98 2.77
N PRO A 368 -14.75 -17.55 2.79
CA PRO A 368 -15.10 -18.63 3.72
C PRO A 368 -14.08 -19.77 3.70
N GLU A 369 -13.58 -20.15 2.52
CA GLU A 369 -12.55 -21.20 2.35
C GLU A 369 -11.24 -20.93 3.12
N ASP A 370 -10.88 -19.65 3.27
CA ASP A 370 -9.66 -19.23 3.94
C ASP A 370 -9.83 -19.16 5.46
N PHE A 371 -11.04 -18.80 5.95
CA PHE A 371 -11.25 -18.37 7.34
C PHE A 371 -12.33 -19.12 8.13
N ASP A 372 -13.13 -20.00 7.51
CA ASP A 372 -14.16 -20.78 8.24
C ASP A 372 -13.55 -21.65 9.34
N PHE A 373 -12.27 -22.02 9.21
CA PHE A 373 -11.54 -22.76 10.26
C PHE A 373 -11.47 -22.00 11.59
N LEU A 374 -11.57 -20.65 11.58
CA LEU A 374 -11.57 -19.83 12.80
C LEU A 374 -12.77 -20.16 13.70
N ASP A 375 -13.89 -20.59 13.14
CA ASP A 375 -15.08 -20.94 13.92
C ASP A 375 -14.93 -22.22 14.74
N HIS A 376 -13.94 -23.04 14.41
CA HIS A 376 -13.59 -24.26 15.15
C HIS A 376 -12.53 -24.02 16.23
N LEU A 377 -12.04 -22.78 16.37
CA LEU A 377 -11.00 -22.42 17.32
C LEU A 377 -11.60 -21.71 18.54
N PRO A 378 -11.00 -21.88 19.74
CA PRO A 378 -11.49 -21.27 20.99
C PRO A 378 -11.12 -19.78 21.06
N MET A 379 -11.61 -18.99 20.12
CA MET A 379 -11.34 -17.55 20.00
C MET A 379 -12.60 -16.70 20.18
N SER A 380 -12.43 -15.52 20.77
CA SER A 380 -13.50 -14.51 20.83
C SER A 380 -13.79 -13.95 19.43
N VAL A 381 -14.93 -13.27 19.26
CA VAL A 381 -15.24 -12.58 18.00
C VAL A 381 -14.21 -11.49 17.70
N ALA A 382 -13.70 -10.82 18.73
CA ALA A 382 -12.63 -9.84 18.63
C ALA A 382 -11.34 -10.46 18.07
N ASP A 383 -10.92 -11.62 18.61
CA ASP A 383 -9.71 -12.31 18.16
C ASP A 383 -9.88 -12.83 16.73
N LYS A 384 -11.02 -13.45 16.41
CA LYS A 384 -11.32 -13.89 15.03
C LYS A 384 -11.25 -12.73 14.04
N PHE A 385 -11.79 -11.58 14.41
CA PHE A 385 -11.70 -10.36 13.61
C PHE A 385 -10.27 -9.85 13.47
N MET A 386 -9.49 -9.83 14.55
CA MET A 386 -8.07 -9.50 14.45
C MET A 386 -7.33 -10.46 13.50
N MET A 387 -7.54 -11.77 13.63
CA MET A 387 -6.92 -12.79 12.78
C MET A 387 -7.32 -12.66 11.30
N SER A 388 -8.48 -12.07 10.99
CA SER A 388 -8.88 -11.81 9.59
C SER A 388 -7.97 -10.81 8.86
N PHE A 389 -7.27 -9.95 9.60
CA PHE A 389 -6.29 -9.01 9.04
C PHE A 389 -4.87 -9.57 8.98
N ALA A 390 -4.63 -10.79 9.50
CA ALA A 390 -3.32 -11.40 9.45
C ALA A 390 -2.91 -11.64 7.97
N PRO A 391 -1.65 -11.37 7.59
CA PRO A 391 -1.19 -11.49 6.21
C PRO A 391 -0.97 -12.96 5.80
N ILE A 392 -2.04 -13.74 5.74
CA ILE A 392 -2.01 -15.17 5.42
C ILE A 392 -1.80 -15.42 3.92
N VAL A 393 -1.17 -16.54 3.60
CA VAL A 393 -1.01 -17.00 2.21
C VAL A 393 -2.22 -17.86 1.85
N THR A 394 -3.15 -17.34 1.05
CA THR A 394 -4.40 -18.06 0.70
C THR A 394 -4.27 -18.94 -0.54
N ARG A 395 -3.58 -18.45 -1.58
CA ARG A 395 -3.52 -19.10 -2.91
C ARG A 395 -2.58 -20.29 -3.02
N GLU A 396 -1.72 -20.52 -2.02
CA GLU A 396 -0.71 -21.58 -2.04
C GLU A 396 -0.98 -22.55 -0.87
N PRO A 397 -1.37 -23.81 -1.12
CA PRO A 397 -1.80 -24.73 -0.08
C PRO A 397 -0.80 -24.90 1.07
N THR A 398 0.49 -25.03 0.75
CA THR A 398 1.57 -25.16 1.75
C THR A 398 1.63 -23.92 2.65
N GLY A 399 1.59 -22.72 2.05
CA GLY A 399 1.64 -21.47 2.80
C GLY A 399 0.40 -21.26 3.66
N SER A 400 -0.77 -21.63 3.13
CA SER A 400 -2.05 -21.57 3.83
C SER A 400 -2.04 -22.44 5.07
N GLU A 401 -1.62 -23.71 4.95
CA GLU A 401 -1.60 -24.62 6.10
C GLU A 401 -0.59 -24.17 7.16
N ILE A 402 0.58 -23.65 6.75
CA ILE A 402 1.56 -23.09 7.70
C ILE A 402 0.94 -21.92 8.49
N CYS A 403 0.27 -20.97 7.82
CA CYS A 403 -0.37 -19.84 8.50
C CYS A 403 -1.52 -20.30 9.41
N LYS A 404 -2.38 -21.22 8.93
CA LYS A 404 -3.48 -21.80 9.72
C LYS A 404 -2.95 -22.50 10.97
N ARG A 405 -1.83 -23.23 10.86
CA ARG A 405 -1.18 -23.88 12.00
C ARG A 405 -0.67 -22.86 13.03
N MET A 406 -0.06 -21.74 12.62
CA MET A 406 0.34 -20.67 13.55
C MET A 406 -0.86 -20.09 14.31
N ILE A 407 -1.97 -19.83 13.61
CA ILE A 407 -3.19 -19.32 14.23
C ILE A 407 -3.78 -20.34 15.22
N ARG A 408 -3.71 -21.64 14.92
CA ARG A 408 -4.11 -22.70 15.88
C ARG A 408 -3.25 -22.65 17.15
N PHE A 409 -1.92 -22.57 17.01
CA PHE A 409 -1.04 -22.44 18.17
C PHE A 409 -1.41 -21.22 19.03
N HIS A 410 -1.63 -20.05 18.40
CA HIS A 410 -2.08 -18.85 19.08
C HIS A 410 -3.42 -19.05 19.81
N ALA A 411 -4.42 -19.62 19.14
CA ALA A 411 -5.75 -19.85 19.71
C ALA A 411 -5.73 -20.78 20.93
N TYR A 412 -4.84 -21.78 20.96
CA TYR A 412 -4.67 -22.68 22.10
C TYR A 412 -3.64 -22.19 23.13
N ASN A 413 -3.12 -20.96 22.98
CA ASN A 413 -2.08 -20.38 23.83
C ASN A 413 -0.85 -21.30 23.97
N GLN A 414 -0.43 -21.90 22.85
CA GLN A 414 0.71 -22.80 22.76
C GLN A 414 1.91 -22.08 22.14
N GLU A 415 3.12 -22.41 22.62
CA GLU A 415 4.35 -21.92 22.01
C GLU A 415 4.50 -22.45 20.58
N CYS A 416 4.91 -21.58 19.68
CA CYS A 416 5.09 -21.90 18.27
C CYS A 416 6.50 -21.51 17.83
N TYR A 417 7.34 -22.49 17.48
CA TYR A 417 8.68 -22.24 17.00
C TYR A 417 8.72 -22.30 15.47
N VAL A 418 9.51 -21.42 14.85
CA VAL A 418 9.69 -21.40 13.38
C VAL A 418 10.15 -22.75 12.85
N SER A 419 10.99 -23.46 13.61
CA SER A 419 11.47 -24.81 13.31
C SER A 419 10.35 -25.85 13.18
N ASP A 420 9.22 -25.64 13.85
CA ASP A 420 8.06 -26.55 13.79
C ASP A 420 7.19 -26.32 12.56
N LEU A 421 7.34 -25.16 11.93
CA LEU A 421 6.46 -24.64 10.87
C LEU A 421 7.05 -24.83 9.48
N LEU A 422 8.36 -24.61 9.33
CA LEU A 422 9.04 -24.72 8.04
C LEU A 422 10.49 -25.18 8.21
N SER A 423 11.01 -25.80 7.15
CA SER A 423 12.41 -26.20 7.06
C SER A 423 13.06 -25.44 5.91
N LEU A 424 14.09 -24.66 6.23
CA LEU A 424 14.86 -23.95 5.21
C LEU A 424 15.77 -24.95 4.47
N PRO A 425 15.92 -24.81 3.14
CA PRO A 425 16.86 -25.63 2.40
C PRO A 425 18.30 -25.30 2.84
N GLU A 426 19.16 -26.32 2.91
CA GLU A 426 20.57 -26.15 3.29
C GLU A 426 21.37 -25.38 2.22
N GLU A 427 20.98 -25.51 0.95
CA GLU A 427 21.58 -24.79 -0.18
C GLU A 427 20.60 -23.79 -0.77
N VAL A 428 21.13 -22.70 -1.35
CA VAL A 428 20.32 -21.70 -2.06
C VAL A 428 19.78 -22.35 -3.34
N PRO A 429 18.48 -22.59 -3.43
CA PRO A 429 17.97 -23.41 -4.51
C PRO A 429 17.85 -22.57 -5.80
N LEU A 430 18.25 -23.16 -6.92
CA LEU A 430 18.28 -22.50 -8.22
C LEU A 430 16.99 -22.74 -9.02
N GLY A 431 16.46 -21.69 -9.62
CA GLY A 431 15.33 -21.75 -10.54
C GLY A 431 14.00 -21.20 -9.98
N PRO A 432 12.97 -21.12 -10.84
CA PRO A 432 11.74 -20.39 -10.55
C PRO A 432 10.83 -21.06 -9.52
N GLY A 433 10.82 -22.40 -9.46
CA GLY A 433 10.03 -23.18 -8.51
C GLY A 433 10.54 -22.98 -7.07
N PRO A 434 11.82 -23.21 -6.79
CA PRO A 434 12.36 -22.99 -5.45
C PRO A 434 12.29 -21.53 -4.99
N LEU A 435 12.43 -20.56 -5.89
CA LEU A 435 12.19 -19.14 -5.56
C LEU A 435 10.75 -18.90 -5.09
N GLN A 436 9.75 -19.54 -5.71
CA GLN A 436 8.36 -19.47 -5.27
C GLN A 436 8.18 -19.99 -3.84
N LEU A 437 8.83 -21.11 -3.52
CA LEU A 437 8.78 -21.68 -2.18
C LEU A 437 9.39 -20.73 -1.14
N LEU A 438 10.54 -20.13 -1.44
CA LEU A 438 11.17 -19.15 -0.55
C LEU A 438 10.31 -17.90 -0.36
N GLU A 439 9.62 -17.42 -1.41
CA GLU A 439 8.65 -16.33 -1.28
C GLU A 439 7.46 -16.72 -0.38
N ILE A 440 6.97 -17.95 -0.48
CA ILE A 440 5.92 -18.47 0.39
C ILE A 440 6.40 -18.50 1.84
N TYR A 441 7.59 -19.05 2.10
CA TYR A 441 8.17 -19.09 3.45
C TYR A 441 8.40 -17.71 4.02
N HIS A 442 8.90 -16.76 3.22
CA HIS A 442 9.03 -15.37 3.64
C HIS A 442 7.67 -14.77 4.07
N LYS A 443 6.60 -15.02 3.33
CA LYS A 443 5.24 -14.56 3.71
C LYS A 443 4.73 -15.25 4.97
N CYS A 444 4.97 -16.55 5.12
CA CYS A 444 4.64 -17.28 6.36
C CYS A 444 5.39 -16.72 7.57
N LEU A 445 6.67 -16.37 7.43
CA LEU A 445 7.46 -15.71 8.48
C LEU A 445 6.95 -14.30 8.77
N THR A 446 6.46 -13.58 7.76
CA THR A 446 5.81 -12.27 7.93
C THR A 446 4.54 -12.43 8.78
N CYS A 447 3.72 -13.45 8.51
CA CYS A 447 2.56 -13.79 9.33
C CYS A 447 2.96 -14.17 10.77
N TYR A 448 4.01 -14.98 10.94
CA TYR A 448 4.55 -15.33 12.25
C TYR A 448 4.95 -14.09 13.07
N LEU A 449 5.67 -13.15 12.45
CA LEU A 449 6.07 -11.90 13.10
C LEU A 449 4.88 -11.00 13.43
N TRP A 450 3.84 -11.01 12.60
CA TRP A 450 2.61 -10.24 12.84
C TRP A 450 1.79 -10.79 14.02
N LEU A 451 1.78 -12.11 14.21
CA LEU A 451 1.08 -12.78 15.32
C LEU A 451 1.78 -12.65 16.67
N ARG A 452 3.01 -12.14 16.69
CA ARG A 452 3.83 -11.96 17.90
C ARG A 452 3.72 -10.53 18.43
#